data_AF-A0A6N7HWW2-F1
#
_entry.id   AF-A0A6N7HWW2-F1
#
_cell.length_a   1.000
_cell.length_b   1.000
_cell.length_c   1.000
_cell.angle_alpha   90.00
_cell.angle_beta   90.00
_cell.angle_gamma   90.00
#
_symmetry.space_group_name_H-M   'P 1'
#
loop_
_entity.id
_entity.type
_entity.pdbx_description
1 polymer ?
#
loop_
_entity_poly.entity_id
_entity_poly.type
_entity_poly.pdbx_seq_one_letter_code
_entity_poly.pdbx_strand_id
1 'polypeptide(L)'
;MALRHLATECRDRHTCPGVWADDDRHECAELADLREDFWLIDDEVAVRMIYDDYGHFLRPELVDDVVPYRRMRDVAMRCAEPLDEYLTRKHVRFTI
;
A
#
# COMPACT_ATOMS: atom_id res chain seq x y z
N MET A 1 7.56 -31.40 2.38
CA MET A 1 6.95 -30.50 3.39
C MET A 1 8.06 -29.76 4.11
N ALA A 2 8.46 -28.61 3.58
CA ALA A 2 9.41 -27.70 4.21
C ALA A 2 9.22 -26.35 3.53
N LEU A 3 8.99 -25.30 4.31
CA LEU A 3 9.47 -23.93 4.06
C LEU A 3 9.21 -23.08 5.32
N ARG A 4 9.84 -23.51 6.42
CA ARG A 4 10.42 -22.59 7.40
C ARG A 4 11.87 -22.42 6.98
N HIS A 5 12.24 -21.27 6.43
CA HIS A 5 13.59 -20.66 6.47
C HIS A 5 13.67 -19.62 5.36
N LEU A 6 13.74 -18.35 5.75
CA LEU A 6 14.61 -17.29 5.20
C LEU A 6 14.06 -15.93 5.64
N ALA A 7 14.17 -15.64 6.93
CA ALA A 7 14.11 -14.28 7.46
C ALA A 7 15.13 -14.15 8.61
N THR A 8 16.31 -14.71 8.39
CA THR A 8 17.46 -14.52 9.28
C THR A 8 18.57 -13.98 8.40
N GLU A 9 19.12 -12.84 8.82
CA GLU A 9 20.23 -12.09 8.22
C GLU A 9 19.86 -11.09 7.10
N CYS A 10 19.42 -9.90 7.52
CA CYS A 10 19.77 -8.66 6.81
C CYS A 10 20.57 -7.79 7.78
N ARG A 11 21.90 -7.93 7.76
CA ARG A 11 22.83 -7.19 8.61
C ARG A 11 23.41 -5.94 7.94
N ASP A 12 23.22 -5.77 6.64
CA ASP A 12 23.79 -4.65 5.89
C ASP A 12 22.72 -3.77 5.23
N ARG A 13 22.79 -2.48 5.55
CA ARG A 13 21.78 -1.45 5.29
C ARG A 13 21.74 -0.96 3.82
N HIS A 14 22.38 -1.67 2.88
CA HIS A 14 22.67 -1.16 1.53
C HIS A 14 22.20 -2.05 0.36
N THR A 15 21.53 -3.18 0.60
CA THR A 15 21.17 -4.11 -0.51
C THR A 15 19.80 -4.77 -0.36
N CYS A 16 18.77 -4.02 0.05
CA CYS A 16 17.39 -4.47 -0.10
C CYS A 16 16.76 -3.70 -1.27
N PRO A 17 16.53 -4.33 -2.45
CA PRO A 17 15.83 -3.66 -3.54
C PRO A 17 14.37 -3.48 -3.15
N GLY A 18 14.00 -2.27 -2.75
CA GLY A 18 12.70 -1.63 -3.00
C GLY A 18 11.40 -2.39 -2.72
N VAL A 19 11.36 -3.38 -1.84
CA VAL A 19 10.08 -4.02 -1.46
C VAL A 19 9.42 -3.17 -0.38
N TRP A 20 8.78 -2.08 -0.80
CA TRP A 20 7.69 -1.44 -0.03
C TRP A 20 6.43 -2.31 -0.11
N ALA A 21 6.56 -3.61 0.20
CA ALA A 21 5.39 -4.45 0.38
C ALA A 21 4.77 -4.06 1.72
N ASP A 22 3.91 -3.05 1.68
CA ASP A 22 2.71 -3.06 2.51
C ASP A 22 1.92 -4.32 2.15
N ASP A 23 2.34 -5.45 2.73
CA ASP A 23 1.83 -6.80 2.46
C ASP A 23 0.41 -7.00 3.05
N ASP A 24 -0.13 -5.98 3.72
CA ASP A 24 -1.51 -5.99 4.21
C ASP A 24 -2.54 -5.87 3.06
N ARG A 25 -2.14 -5.33 1.89
CA ARG A 25 -3.04 -5.25 0.71
C ARG A 25 -3.44 -6.62 0.19
N HIS A 26 -2.67 -7.68 0.46
CA HIS A 26 -3.01 -9.05 0.04
C HIS A 26 -4.18 -9.65 0.82
N GLU A 27 -4.57 -9.06 1.96
CA GLU A 27 -5.62 -9.61 2.81
C GLU A 27 -7.03 -9.32 2.25
N CYS A 28 -7.20 -8.30 1.40
CA CYS A 28 -8.45 -8.04 0.68
C CYS A 28 -8.26 -8.28 -0.83
N ALA A 29 -8.79 -9.39 -1.36
CA ALA A 29 -8.64 -9.75 -2.78
C ALA A 29 -9.17 -8.67 -3.75
N GLU A 30 -10.14 -7.86 -3.33
CA GLU A 30 -10.66 -6.73 -4.12
C GLU A 30 -9.63 -5.60 -4.30
N LEU A 31 -8.55 -5.57 -3.50
CA LEU A 31 -7.45 -4.60 -3.58
C LEU A 31 -6.25 -5.11 -4.39
N ALA A 32 -6.28 -6.34 -4.93
CA ALA A 32 -5.15 -6.90 -5.67
C ALA A 32 -4.75 -6.08 -6.92
N ASP A 33 -5.72 -5.36 -7.49
CA ASP A 33 -5.52 -4.46 -8.63
C ASP A 33 -5.11 -3.04 -8.21
N LEU A 34 -5.10 -2.73 -6.89
CA LEU A 34 -4.69 -1.44 -6.33
C LEU A 34 -3.16 -1.34 -6.30
N ARG A 35 -2.55 -1.11 -7.47
CA ARG A 35 -1.09 -1.00 -7.62
C ARG A 35 -0.57 0.42 -7.75
N GLU A 36 -1.47 1.38 -8.00
CA GLU A 36 -1.10 2.78 -8.17
C GLU A 36 -1.42 3.56 -6.89
N ASP A 37 -0.45 4.35 -6.42
CA ASP A 37 -0.71 5.34 -5.38
C ASP A 37 -1.33 6.59 -6.01
N PHE A 38 -2.36 7.13 -5.36
CA PHE A 38 -3.01 8.35 -5.82
C PHE A 38 -3.57 9.14 -4.64
N TRP A 39 -3.74 10.44 -4.86
CA TRP A 39 -4.55 11.31 -4.00
C TRP A 39 -5.88 11.58 -4.70
N LEU A 40 -6.95 11.60 -3.91
CA LEU A 40 -8.28 12.00 -4.34
C LEU A 40 -8.73 13.16 -3.45
N ILE A 41 -9.07 14.29 -4.07
CA ILE A 41 -9.42 15.55 -3.41
C ILE A 41 -10.85 15.91 -3.82
N ASP A 42 -11.70 16.15 -2.82
CA ASP A 42 -13.11 16.53 -2.96
C ASP A 42 -13.91 15.61 -3.90
N ASP A 43 -13.47 14.37 -4.04
CA ASP A 43 -13.94 13.41 -5.05
C ASP A 43 -13.84 13.89 -6.49
N GLU A 44 -13.34 15.08 -6.81
CA GLU A 44 -13.35 15.64 -8.16
C GLU A 44 -11.98 15.64 -8.81
N VAL A 45 -10.92 15.74 -8.00
CA VAL A 45 -9.55 15.82 -8.49
C VAL A 45 -8.80 14.58 -8.04
N ALA A 46 -8.29 13.83 -9.00
CA ALA A 46 -7.35 12.75 -8.72
C ALA A 46 -5.95 13.12 -9.21
N VAL A 47 -4.95 12.73 -8.43
CA VAL A 47 -3.53 12.93 -8.71
C VAL A 47 -2.83 11.60 -8.54
N ARG A 48 -2.31 11.05 -9.63
CA ARG A 48 -1.53 9.82 -9.61
C ARG A 48 -0.08 10.12 -9.24
N MET A 49 0.48 9.32 -8.34
CA MET A 49 1.87 9.42 -7.92
C MET A 49 2.72 8.49 -8.80
N ILE A 50 3.58 9.07 -9.63
CA ILE A 50 4.43 8.32 -10.57
C ILE A 50 5.75 8.01 -9.90
N TYR A 51 6.13 6.73 -9.92
CA TYR A 51 7.41 6.24 -9.45
C TYR A 51 8.20 5.61 -10.60
N ASP A 52 9.52 5.51 -10.45
CA ASP A 52 10.35 4.69 -11.33
C ASP A 52 10.25 3.19 -10.97
N ASP A 53 10.88 2.34 -11.78
CA ASP A 53 10.90 0.88 -11.55
C ASP A 53 11.61 0.46 -10.24
N TYR A 54 12.34 1.39 -9.60
CA TYR A 54 13.00 1.19 -8.31
C TYR A 54 12.15 1.70 -7.13
N GLY A 55 10.98 2.28 -7.40
CA GLY A 55 10.09 2.86 -6.41
C GLY A 55 10.48 4.28 -5.96
N HIS A 56 11.35 4.97 -6.68
CA HIS A 56 11.64 6.38 -6.40
C HIS A 56 10.53 7.27 -6.97
N PHE A 57 10.08 8.22 -6.16
CA PHE A 57 9.09 9.20 -6.58
C PHE A 57 9.65 10.08 -7.71
N LEU A 58 8.91 10.18 -8.81
CA LEU A 58 9.28 11.00 -9.96
C LEU A 58 8.47 12.30 -9.98
N ARG A 59 7.14 12.20 -10.00
CA ARG A 59 6.24 13.35 -10.12
C ARG A 59 4.79 13.01 -9.82
N PRO A 60 3.96 14.00 -9.45
CA PRO A 60 2.50 13.86 -9.50
C PRO A 60 1.97 14.09 -10.92
N GLU A 61 0.90 13.41 -11.29
CA GLU A 61 0.19 13.57 -12.55
C GLU A 61 -1.32 13.76 -12.29
N LEU A 62 -1.87 14.89 -12.75
CA LEU A 62 -3.31 15.11 -12.76
C LEU A 62 -3.97 14.15 -13.75
N VAL A 63 -5.06 13.52 -13.34
CA VAL A 63 -5.80 12.59 -14.19
C VAL A 63 -7.14 13.19 -14.60
N ASP A 64 -7.53 12.94 -15.84
CA ASP A 64 -8.75 13.50 -16.42
C ASP A 64 -10.01 12.73 -15.99
N ASP A 65 -9.90 11.40 -15.85
CA ASP A 65 -10.99 10.54 -15.38
C ASP A 65 -10.77 10.09 -13.94
N VAL A 66 -11.65 10.58 -13.08
CA VAL A 66 -11.68 10.34 -11.64
C VAL A 66 -12.51 9.09 -11.27
N VAL A 67 -13.34 8.58 -12.17
CA VAL A 67 -14.25 7.45 -11.89
C VAL A 67 -13.53 6.19 -11.39
N PRO A 68 -12.39 5.76 -11.97
CA PRO A 68 -11.65 4.59 -11.48
C PRO A 68 -11.15 4.78 -10.04
N TYR A 69 -10.66 5.97 -9.72
CA TYR A 69 -10.11 6.31 -8.41
C TYR A 69 -11.17 6.35 -7.32
N ARG A 70 -12.37 6.85 -7.62
CA ARG A 70 -13.53 6.78 -6.72
C ARG A 70 -13.91 5.33 -6.40
N ARG A 71 -13.96 4.47 -7.42
CA ARG A 71 -14.25 3.04 -7.24
C ARG A 71 -13.20 2.37 -6.35
N MET A 72 -11.92 2.68 -6.57
CA MET A 72 -10.83 2.17 -5.75
C MET A 72 -10.90 2.64 -4.29
N ARG A 73 -11.20 3.92 -4.05
CA ARG A 73 -11.49 4.41 -2.71
C ARG A 73 -12.64 3.64 -2.07
N ASP A 74 -13.75 3.43 -2.77
CA ASP A 74 -14.91 2.73 -2.22
C ASP A 74 -14.59 1.28 -1.83
N VAL A 75 -13.76 0.60 -2.63
CA VAL A 75 -13.24 -0.73 -2.29
C VAL A 75 -12.36 -0.67 -1.05
N ALA A 76 -11.38 0.24 -1.03
CA ALA A 76 -10.47 0.41 0.11
C ALA A 76 -11.22 0.70 1.40
N MET A 77 -12.23 1.58 1.36
CA MET A 77 -13.05 1.91 2.51
C MET A 77 -13.92 0.74 2.98
N ARG A 78 -14.37 -0.15 2.08
CA ARG A 78 -15.07 -1.38 2.48
C ARG A 78 -14.15 -2.42 3.12
N CYS A 79 -12.90 -2.50 2.65
CA CYS A 79 -11.89 -3.40 3.22
C CYS A 79 -11.24 -2.84 4.49
N ALA A 80 -11.43 -1.56 4.79
CA ALA A 80 -10.82 -0.92 5.94
C ALA A 80 -11.38 -1.51 7.24
N GLU A 81 -10.48 -1.79 8.18
CA GLU A 81 -10.83 -2.17 9.54
C GLU A 81 -10.51 -1.02 10.52
N PRO A 82 -11.18 -0.95 11.68
CA PRO A 82 -10.80 -0.03 12.75
C PRO A 82 -9.33 -0.21 13.16
N LEU A 83 -8.63 0.90 13.39
CA LEU A 83 -7.18 0.87 13.70
C LEU A 83 -6.87 0.06 14.97
N ASP A 84 -7.73 0.11 15.98
CA ASP A 84 -7.58 -0.64 17.23
C ASP A 84 -7.70 -2.16 17.03
N GLU A 85 -8.60 -2.60 16.15
CA GLU A 85 -8.74 -4.00 15.74
C GLU A 85 -7.49 -4.48 15.01
N TYR A 86 -7.00 -3.69 14.04
CA TYR A 86 -5.75 -3.98 13.32
C TYR A 86 -4.56 -4.12 14.26
N LEU A 87 -4.35 -3.15 15.17
CA LEU A 87 -3.21 -3.14 16.09
C LEU A 87 -3.25 -4.32 17.06
N THR A 88 -4.44 -4.68 17.54
CA THR A 88 -4.65 -5.86 18.39
C THR A 88 -4.29 -7.13 17.63
N ARG A 89 -4.79 -7.29 16.40
CA ARG A 89 -4.53 -8.45 15.54
C ARG A 89 -3.04 -8.61 15.20
N LYS A 90 -2.37 -7.51 14.86
CA LYS A 90 -0.95 -7.50 14.48
C LYS A 90 0.00 -7.45 15.69
N HIS A 91 -0.53 -7.42 16.91
CA HIS A 91 0.25 -7.35 18.16
C HIS A 91 1.24 -6.16 18.18
N VAL A 92 0.89 -5.07 17.51
CA VAL A 92 1.72 -3.86 17.43
C VAL A 92 1.43 -3.00 18.65
N ARG A 93 2.45 -2.78 19.48
CA ARG A 93 2.38 -1.83 20.59
C ARG A 93 3.02 -0.51 20.18
N PHE A 94 2.19 0.50 19.94
CA PHE A 94 2.68 1.88 19.89
C PHE A 94 3.00 2.34 21.32
N THR A 95 4.27 2.63 21.58
CA THR A 95 4.67 3.41 22.75
C THR A 95 4.83 4.84 22.25
N ILE A 96 3.97 5.74 22.72
CA ILE A 96 4.05 7.18 22.44
C ILE A 96 5.12 7.78 23.34
#